data_AF-A0A1D6IAT7-F1
#
_entry.id   AF-A0A1D6IAT7-F1
#
_cell.length_a   1.000
_cell.length_b   1.000
_cell.length_c   1.000
_cell.angle_alpha   90.00
_cell.angle_beta   90.00
_cell.angle_gamma   90.00
#
_symmetry.space_group_name_H-M   'P 1'
#
loop_
_entity.id
_entity.type
_entity.pdbx_description
1 polymer ?
#
loop_
_entity_poly.entity_id
_entity_poly.type
_entity_poly.pdbx_seq_one_letter_code
_entity_poly.pdbx_strand_id
1 'polypeptide(L)'
;MEIIPNPKEVDGVKVLQLETAAGAAIRFFDKAIGINVPRSRFLPVKATSDLLLVQSDLYTLVDGFVIRNPSRANPANPSIELGPEFKKVANFLARFKSIPSIVELDSLKVSGDVWFGSGITLKGKVTIIAKPGVKLEIPDGDVLENKDVNGPEDL
;
A
#
# COMPACT_ATOMS: atom_id res chain seq x y z
N MET A 1 -29.50 -1.72 15.16
CA MET A 1 -28.24 -1.55 14.40
C MET A 1 -28.47 -0.47 13.35
N GLU A 2 -27.49 0.41 13.13
CA GLU A 2 -27.52 1.41 12.07
C GLU A 2 -27.45 0.73 10.70
N ILE A 3 -28.29 1.16 9.77
CA ILE A 3 -28.24 0.73 8.38
C ILE A 3 -27.27 1.64 7.63
N ILE A 4 -26.36 1.04 6.85
CA ILE A 4 -25.45 1.74 5.95
C ILE A 4 -26.01 1.58 4.54
N PRO A 5 -26.62 2.63 3.94
CA PRO A 5 -27.06 2.60 2.55
C PRO A 5 -25.85 2.82 1.65
N ASN A 6 -25.20 1.74 1.19
CA ASN A 6 -24.00 1.79 0.34
C ASN A 6 -24.41 1.93 -1.14
N PRO A 7 -24.34 3.13 -1.77
CA PRO A 7 -24.79 3.32 -3.14
C PRO A 7 -23.77 2.71 -4.10
N LYS A 8 -24.24 1.91 -5.05
CA LYS A 8 -23.42 1.26 -6.07
C LYS A 8 -24.05 1.37 -7.44
N GLU A 9 -23.25 1.04 -8.45
CA GLU A 9 -23.71 0.82 -9.82
C GLU A 9 -23.35 -0.61 -10.22
N VAL A 10 -24.33 -1.36 -10.70
CA VAL A 10 -24.17 -2.73 -11.20
C VAL A 10 -24.83 -2.77 -12.58
N ASP A 11 -24.04 -3.13 -13.60
CA ASP A 11 -24.48 -3.20 -14.99
C ASP A 11 -25.24 -1.94 -15.46
N GLY A 12 -24.75 -0.76 -15.08
CA GLY A 12 -25.34 0.54 -15.44
C GLY A 12 -26.56 0.96 -14.61
N VAL A 13 -26.99 0.15 -13.65
CA VAL A 13 -28.14 0.44 -12.78
C VAL A 13 -27.66 0.93 -11.42
N LYS A 14 -28.15 2.09 -10.99
CA LYS A 14 -27.92 2.61 -9.63
C LYS A 14 -28.71 1.79 -8.63
N VAL A 15 -28.02 1.24 -7.63
CA VAL A 15 -28.59 0.38 -6.59
C VAL A 15 -28.15 0.84 -5.19
N LEU A 16 -28.92 0.46 -4.18
CA LEU A 16 -28.51 0.56 -2.78
C LEU A 16 -28.19 -0.84 -2.24
N GLN A 17 -26.96 -1.05 -1.79
CA GLN A 17 -26.59 -2.23 -1.04
C GLN A 17 -26.70 -1.91 0.46
N LEU A 18 -27.69 -2.49 1.13
CA LEU A 18 -27.88 -2.26 2.57
C LEU A 18 -26.92 -3.14 3.36
N GLU A 19 -26.12 -2.52 4.22
CA GLU A 19 -25.11 -3.18 5.04
C GLU A 19 -25.27 -2.81 6.52
N THR A 20 -24.67 -3.62 7.40
CA THR A 20 -24.48 -3.29 8.81
C THR A 20 -23.03 -3.59 9.19
N ALA A 21 -22.48 -2.84 10.14
CA ALA A 21 -21.12 -3.08 10.66
C ALA A 21 -21.19 -3.89 11.95
N ALA A 22 -20.45 -5.00 12.02
CA ALA A 22 -20.40 -5.84 13.23
C ALA A 22 -20.03 -5.04 14.50
N GLY A 23 -19.11 -4.06 14.38
CA GLY A 23 -18.72 -3.20 15.49
C GLY A 23 -19.85 -2.31 16.04
N ALA A 24 -20.85 -1.95 15.23
CA ALA A 24 -22.00 -1.15 15.69
C ALA A 24 -22.90 -1.95 16.67
N ALA A 25 -22.73 -3.27 16.72
CA ALA A 25 -23.45 -4.11 17.66
C ALA A 25 -22.99 -3.89 19.12
N ILE A 26 -21.82 -3.29 19.36
CA ILE A 26 -21.21 -3.14 20.69
C ILE A 26 -22.14 -2.52 21.73
N ARG A 27 -23.01 -1.58 21.33
CA ARG A 27 -23.97 -0.90 22.21
C ARG A 27 -25.09 -1.79 22.74
N PHE A 28 -25.28 -2.99 22.16
CA PHE A 28 -26.33 -3.93 22.55
C PHE A 28 -25.83 -5.02 23.50
N PHE A 29 -24.54 -5.03 23.83
CA PHE A 29 -23.96 -6.00 24.77
C PHE A 29 -23.75 -5.38 26.14
N ASP A 30 -24.19 -6.08 27.19
CA ASP A 30 -23.86 -5.72 28.56
C ASP A 30 -22.36 -5.83 28.80
N LYS A 31 -21.80 -4.87 29.55
CA LYS A 31 -20.36 -4.82 29.94
C LYS A 31 -19.39 -4.77 28.76
N ALA A 32 -19.78 -4.20 27.62
CA ALA A 32 -18.86 -3.98 26.50
C ALA A 32 -17.73 -3.00 26.86
N ILE A 33 -16.51 -3.27 26.38
CA ILE A 33 -15.32 -2.43 26.60
C ILE A 33 -14.50 -2.29 25.32
N GLY A 34 -13.68 -1.24 25.26
CA GLY A 34 -12.58 -1.11 24.31
C GLY A 34 -11.25 -1.36 25.00
N ILE A 35 -10.29 -1.94 24.28
CA ILE A 35 -8.91 -2.10 24.74
C ILE A 35 -8.00 -1.39 23.75
N ASN A 36 -7.18 -0.46 24.25
CA ASN A 36 -6.17 0.19 23.42
C ASN A 36 -5.01 -0.79 23.17
N VAL A 37 -4.65 -0.98 21.92
CA VAL A 37 -3.64 -1.96 21.49
C VAL A 37 -2.56 -1.29 20.66
N PRO A 38 -1.33 -1.83 20.62
CA PRO A 38 -0.29 -1.30 19.76
C PRO A 38 -0.68 -1.44 18.27
N ARG A 39 -0.16 -0.53 17.44
CA ARG A 39 -0.40 -0.53 15.98
C ARG A 39 -0.04 -1.85 15.31
N SER A 40 0.88 -2.63 15.88
CA SER A 40 1.25 -3.97 15.40
C SER A 40 0.08 -4.96 15.33
N ARG A 41 -1.02 -4.72 16.04
CA ARG A 41 -2.25 -5.54 15.94
C ARG A 41 -3.18 -5.12 14.80
N PHE A 42 -2.85 -4.06 14.06
CA PHE A 42 -3.69 -3.51 13.00
C PHE A 42 -2.87 -3.22 11.73
N LEU A 43 -2.75 -4.24 10.89
CA LEU A 43 -2.08 -4.20 9.59
C LEU A 43 -3.07 -4.59 8.48
N PRO A 44 -4.06 -3.72 8.17
CA PRO A 44 -5.05 -4.01 7.15
C PRO A 44 -4.46 -3.90 5.74
N VAL A 45 -5.02 -4.64 4.80
CA VAL A 45 -4.76 -4.48 3.36
C VAL A 45 -6.04 -4.00 2.68
N LYS A 46 -6.09 -2.73 2.29
CA LYS A 46 -7.26 -2.09 1.66
C LYS A 46 -6.98 -1.65 0.24
N ALA A 47 -5.74 -1.28 -0.05
CA ALA A 47 -5.24 -0.96 -1.39
C ALA A 47 -3.95 -1.73 -1.68
N THR A 48 -3.50 -1.69 -2.93
CA THR A 48 -2.22 -2.29 -3.35
C THR A 48 -1.00 -1.59 -2.74
N SER A 49 -1.13 -0.34 -2.28
CA SER A 49 -0.13 0.31 -1.44
C SER A 49 0.06 -0.40 -0.09
N ASP A 50 -1.03 -0.87 0.53
CA ASP A 50 -0.93 -1.68 1.75
C ASP A 50 -0.35 -3.07 1.45
N LEU A 51 -0.66 -3.64 0.27
CA LEU A 51 -0.09 -4.91 -0.17
C LEU A 51 1.43 -4.81 -0.32
N LEU A 52 1.92 -3.70 -0.88
CA LEU A 52 3.36 -3.42 -0.98
C LEU A 52 4.02 -3.39 0.39
N LEU A 53 3.39 -2.75 1.39
CA LEU A 53 3.91 -2.72 2.76
C LEU A 53 4.12 -4.14 3.31
N VAL A 54 3.10 -4.99 3.25
CA VAL A 54 3.15 -6.34 3.86
C VAL A 54 3.98 -7.36 3.09
N GLN A 55 4.21 -7.13 1.80
CA GLN A 55 5.08 -7.99 0.98
C GLN A 55 6.57 -7.58 1.02
N SER A 56 6.85 -6.35 1.45
CA SER A 56 8.21 -5.83 1.52
C SER A 56 9.02 -6.34 2.71
N ASP A 57 10.30 -6.01 2.70
CA ASP A 57 11.23 -6.22 3.80
C ASP A 57 10.97 -5.35 5.05
N LEU A 58 9.92 -4.52 5.08
CA LEU A 58 9.43 -3.93 6.34
C LEU A 58 8.97 -4.99 7.33
N TYR A 59 8.61 -6.17 6.83
CA TYR A 59 8.18 -7.31 7.62
C TYR A 59 8.95 -8.56 7.22
N THR A 60 8.96 -9.52 8.14
CA THR A 60 9.50 -10.86 7.97
C THR A 60 8.38 -11.86 8.24
N LEU A 61 8.46 -13.04 7.65
CA LEU A 61 7.51 -14.12 7.88
C LEU A 61 8.15 -15.16 8.80
N VAL A 62 7.60 -15.32 10.01
CA VAL A 62 8.06 -16.30 10.98
C VAL A 62 6.86 -17.11 11.43
N ASP A 63 6.84 -18.41 11.15
CA ASP A 63 5.76 -19.33 11.53
C ASP A 63 4.35 -18.85 11.14
N GLY A 64 4.22 -18.20 9.98
CA GLY A 64 2.96 -17.64 9.48
C GLY A 64 2.60 -16.26 10.03
N PHE A 65 3.41 -15.69 10.92
CA PHE A 65 3.25 -14.33 11.43
C PHE A 65 4.04 -13.32 10.60
N VAL A 66 3.39 -12.22 10.25
CA VAL A 66 4.02 -11.04 9.64
C VAL A 66 4.60 -10.19 10.77
N ILE A 67 5.91 -10.31 11.02
CA ILE A 67 6.62 -9.68 12.12
C ILE A 67 7.41 -8.49 11.60
N ARG A 68 7.37 -7.37 12.33
CA ARG A 68 8.14 -6.17 11.98
C ARG A 68 9.63 -6.49 11.87
N ASN A 69 10.27 -6.09 10.77
CA ASN A 69 11.70 -6.28 10.58
C ASN A 69 12.48 -5.40 11.59
N PRO A 70 13.38 -5.97 12.42
CA PRO A 70 14.18 -5.20 13.39
C PRO A 70 15.15 -4.21 12.72
N SER A 71 15.51 -4.41 11.46
CA SER A 71 16.33 -3.46 10.69
C SER A 71 15.62 -2.13 10.41
N ARG A 72 14.29 -2.09 10.57
CA ARG A 72 13.51 -0.85 10.44
C ARG A 72 13.67 0.01 11.70
N ALA A 73 14.51 1.04 11.62
CA ALA A 73 14.74 1.98 12.73
C ALA A 73 13.48 2.77 13.12
N ASN A 74 12.64 3.17 12.15
CA ASN A 74 11.42 3.93 12.41
C ASN A 74 10.21 2.97 12.61
N PRO A 75 9.56 2.97 13.79
CA PRO A 75 8.42 2.09 14.06
C PRO A 75 7.19 2.38 13.18
N ALA A 76 7.09 3.57 12.59
CA ALA A 76 6.02 3.92 11.65
C ALA A 76 6.24 3.28 10.26
N ASN A 77 5.13 2.92 9.60
CA ASN A 77 5.15 2.58 8.18
C ASN A 77 5.46 3.82 7.33
N PRO A 78 6.16 3.67 6.19
CA PRO A 78 6.20 4.73 5.20
C PRO A 78 4.82 5.01 4.62
N SER A 79 4.61 6.25 4.18
CA SER A 79 3.42 6.59 3.38
C SER A 79 3.62 6.13 1.94
N ILE A 80 2.69 5.36 1.39
CA ILE A 80 2.75 4.87 0.02
C ILE A 80 1.49 5.30 -0.74
N GLU A 81 1.68 6.11 -1.79
CA GLU A 81 0.65 6.50 -2.74
C GLU A 81 1.00 5.91 -4.11
N LEU A 82 0.16 5.01 -4.61
CA LEU A 82 0.30 4.44 -5.95
C LEU A 82 -0.86 4.92 -6.83
N GLY A 83 -0.52 5.32 -8.05
CA GLY A 83 -1.46 5.78 -9.06
C GLY A 83 -2.50 4.72 -9.48
N PRO A 84 -3.53 5.12 -10.23
CA PRO A 84 -4.63 4.25 -10.64
C PRO A 84 -4.17 3.01 -11.43
N GLU A 85 -3.01 3.08 -12.09
CA GLU A 85 -2.36 2.00 -12.83
C GLU A 85 -2.07 0.79 -11.94
N PHE A 86 -1.82 1.02 -10.64
CA PHE A 86 -1.52 -0.01 -9.62
C PHE A 86 -2.77 -0.46 -8.86
N LYS A 87 -3.95 0.11 -9.11
CA LYS A 87 -5.16 -0.16 -8.30
C LYS A 87 -5.60 -1.63 -8.33
N LYS A 88 -5.43 -2.30 -9.47
CA LYS A 88 -5.75 -3.74 -9.62
C LYS A 88 -4.53 -4.58 -9.25
N VAL A 89 -4.74 -5.62 -8.45
CA VAL A 89 -3.67 -6.53 -7.98
C VAL A 89 -2.85 -7.09 -9.14
N ALA A 90 -3.49 -7.54 -10.22
CA ALA A 90 -2.78 -8.08 -11.39
C ALA A 90 -1.81 -7.04 -12.02
N ASN A 91 -2.25 -5.79 -12.14
CA ASN A 91 -1.40 -4.71 -12.68
C ASN A 91 -0.28 -4.35 -11.71
N PHE A 92 -0.58 -4.29 -10.41
CA PHE A 92 0.42 -4.07 -9.36
C PHE A 92 1.53 -5.12 -9.44
N LEU A 93 1.18 -6.41 -9.47
CA LEU A 93 2.15 -7.50 -9.54
C LEU A 93 2.96 -7.48 -10.84
N ALA A 94 2.34 -7.16 -11.98
CA ALA A 94 3.04 -7.08 -13.25
C ALA A 94 4.07 -5.93 -13.30
N ARG A 95 3.79 -4.83 -12.59
CA ARG A 95 4.65 -3.62 -12.59
C ARG A 95 5.86 -3.72 -11.68
N PHE A 96 5.91 -4.69 -10.76
CA PHE A 96 7.07 -4.96 -9.91
C PHE A 96 7.66 -6.33 -10.27
N LYS A 97 8.80 -6.36 -10.99
CA LYS A 97 9.48 -7.65 -11.27
C LYS A 97 9.89 -8.36 -9.97
N SER A 98 10.29 -7.59 -8.96
CA SER A 98 10.36 -8.02 -7.56
C SER A 98 9.87 -6.89 -6.66
N ILE A 99 9.45 -7.22 -5.44
CA ILE A 99 9.12 -6.21 -4.44
C ILE A 99 10.40 -5.46 -4.04
N PRO A 100 10.43 -4.11 -4.10
CA PRO A 100 11.61 -3.35 -3.72
C PRO A 100 11.87 -3.42 -2.22
N SER A 101 13.13 -3.25 -1.82
CA SER A 101 13.48 -2.97 -0.43
C SER A 101 12.98 -1.57 -0.06
N ILE A 102 12.23 -1.47 1.03
CA ILE A 102 11.68 -0.21 1.55
C ILE A 102 11.87 -0.08 3.06
N VAL A 103 12.76 -0.88 3.66
CA VAL A 103 13.08 -0.84 5.09
C VAL A 103 13.61 0.54 5.55
N GLU A 104 14.21 1.33 4.65
CA GLU A 104 14.71 2.68 4.89
C GLU A 104 13.81 3.79 4.30
N LEU A 105 12.60 3.45 3.80
CA LEU A 105 11.70 4.40 3.15
C LEU A 105 10.91 5.25 4.17
N ASP A 106 10.72 6.53 3.88
CA ASP A 106 9.80 7.42 4.61
C ASP A 106 8.51 7.63 3.82
N SER A 107 8.61 7.87 2.51
CA SER A 107 7.45 8.00 1.63
C SER A 107 7.75 7.63 0.19
N LEU A 108 6.80 6.97 -0.46
CA LEU A 108 6.81 6.69 -1.89
C LEU A 108 5.53 7.26 -2.53
N LYS A 109 5.70 8.02 -3.60
CA LYS A 109 4.60 8.42 -4.49
C LYS A 109 4.91 7.99 -5.92
N VAL A 110 4.00 7.24 -6.53
CA VAL A 110 4.15 6.77 -7.92
C VAL A 110 2.90 7.17 -8.71
N SER A 111 3.08 7.82 -9.86
CA SER A 111 1.98 8.21 -10.74
C SER A 111 2.34 7.99 -12.21
N GLY A 112 1.36 7.53 -13.00
CA GLY A 112 1.54 7.27 -14.44
C GLY A 112 2.10 5.88 -14.74
N ASP A 113 2.57 5.68 -15.99
CA ASP A 113 3.03 4.38 -16.49
C ASP A 113 4.45 4.03 -16.02
N VAL A 114 4.59 3.68 -14.73
CA VAL A 114 5.85 3.32 -14.08
C VAL A 114 5.96 1.81 -13.90
N TRP A 115 7.15 1.28 -14.18
CA TRP A 115 7.52 -0.14 -14.04
C TRP A 115 8.83 -0.25 -13.26
N PHE A 116 8.93 -1.27 -12.42
CA PHE A 116 10.06 -1.52 -11.55
C PHE A 116 10.75 -2.81 -11.93
N GLY A 117 12.07 -2.72 -12.13
CA GLY A 117 12.98 -3.84 -12.22
C GLY A 117 13.06 -4.70 -10.96
N SER A 118 14.04 -5.59 -10.94
CA SER A 118 14.32 -6.49 -9.82
C SER A 118 15.43 -5.95 -8.93
N GLY A 119 15.37 -6.23 -7.62
CA GLY A 119 16.42 -5.83 -6.68
C GLY A 119 16.53 -4.33 -6.36
N ILE A 120 15.47 -3.56 -6.62
CA ILE A 120 15.44 -2.10 -6.35
C ILE A 120 15.40 -1.81 -4.84
N THR A 121 16.07 -0.74 -4.43
CA THR A 121 16.02 -0.21 -3.05
C THR A 121 15.51 1.23 -3.04
N LEU A 122 14.52 1.53 -2.19
CA LEU A 122 13.96 2.87 -2.03
C LEU A 122 14.18 3.37 -0.60
N LYS A 123 14.73 4.58 -0.47
CA LYS A 123 15.14 5.18 0.81
C LYS A 123 14.65 6.62 0.94
N GLY A 124 14.32 7.02 2.17
CA GLY A 124 13.85 8.38 2.46
C GLY A 124 12.58 8.73 1.68
N LYS A 125 12.58 9.88 0.99
CA LYS A 125 11.40 10.34 0.22
C LYS A 125 11.61 10.16 -1.27
N VAL A 126 10.80 9.32 -1.91
CA VAL A 126 10.89 9.04 -3.34
C VAL A 126 9.60 9.38 -4.05
N THR A 127 9.68 10.17 -5.13
CA THR A 127 8.55 10.49 -6.01
C THR A 127 8.89 10.06 -7.43
N ILE A 128 8.01 9.31 -8.08
CA ILE A 128 8.20 8.85 -9.46
C ILE A 128 6.95 9.19 -10.26
N ILE A 129 7.07 10.12 -11.20
CA ILE A 129 5.96 10.63 -12.00
C ILE A 129 6.30 10.45 -13.47
N ALA A 130 5.62 9.50 -14.11
CA ALA A 130 5.62 9.38 -15.55
C ALA A 130 4.61 10.37 -16.16
N LYS A 131 5.09 11.28 -17.01
CA LYS A 131 4.24 12.22 -17.76
C LYS A 131 3.30 11.45 -18.71
N PRO A 132 2.16 12.04 -19.12
CA PRO A 132 1.25 11.38 -20.06
C PRO A 132 1.95 10.91 -21.34
N GLY A 133 1.74 9.63 -21.69
CA GLY A 133 2.36 9.01 -22.87
C GLY A 133 3.83 8.59 -22.68
N VAL A 134 4.42 8.83 -21.50
CA VAL A 134 5.78 8.39 -21.17
C VAL A 134 5.70 7.13 -20.31
N LYS A 135 6.52 6.14 -20.65
CA LYS A 135 6.76 4.96 -19.82
C LYS A 135 8.08 5.16 -19.07
N LEU A 136 8.07 4.96 -17.76
CA LEU A 136 9.29 4.94 -16.94
C LEU A 136 9.57 3.52 -16.48
N GLU A 137 10.80 3.06 -16.69
CA GLU A 137 11.28 1.76 -16.24
C GLU A 137 12.46 1.97 -15.29
N ILE A 138 12.23 1.72 -14.00
CA ILE A 138 13.31 1.78 -13.00
C ILE A 138 14.20 0.55 -13.21
N PRO A 139 15.52 0.71 -13.48
CA PRO A 139 16.40 -0.40 -13.80
C PRO A 139 16.54 -1.43 -12.68
N ASP A 140 17.02 -2.63 -13.04
CA ASP A 140 17.34 -3.66 -12.06
C ASP A 140 18.48 -3.19 -11.14
N GLY A 141 18.35 -3.43 -9.83
CA GLY A 141 19.36 -3.11 -8.82
C GLY A 141 19.43 -1.64 -8.41
N ASP A 142 18.57 -0.77 -8.97
CA ASP A 142 18.67 0.66 -8.75
C ASP A 142 18.37 1.09 -7.31
N VAL A 143 19.02 2.16 -6.85
CA VAL A 143 18.87 2.71 -5.50
C VAL A 143 18.40 4.15 -5.57
N LEU A 144 17.13 4.38 -5.20
CA LEU A 144 16.54 5.71 -5.18
C LEU A 144 16.45 6.20 -3.74
N GLU A 145 17.22 7.24 -3.42
CA GLU A 145 17.26 7.86 -2.10
C GLU A 145 16.97 9.36 -2.20
N ASN A 146 15.92 9.83 -1.52
CA ASN A 146 15.56 11.25 -1.47
C ASN A 146 15.48 11.93 -2.86
N LYS A 147 14.85 11.24 -3.81
CA LYS A 147 14.91 11.57 -5.25
C LYS A 147 13.52 11.69 -5.86
N ASP A 148 13.37 12.70 -6.72
CA ASP A 148 12.20 12.86 -7.58
C ASP A 148 12.59 12.48 -9.02
N VAL A 149 11.84 11.56 -9.63
CA VAL A 149 12.04 11.06 -10.99
C VAL A 149 10.83 11.47 -11.83
N ASN A 150 11.02 12.37 -12.79
CA ASN A 150 9.95 12.93 -13.65
C ASN A 150 10.10 12.57 -15.14
N GLY A 151 11.17 11.87 -15.48
CA GLY A 151 11.52 11.45 -16.83
C GLY A 151 12.66 10.44 -16.84
N PRO A 152 12.94 9.79 -17.98
CA PRO A 152 14.08 8.88 -18.13
C PRO A 152 15.44 9.56 -17.86
N GLU A 153 15.52 10.87 -18.04
CA GLU A 153 16.70 11.70 -17.75
C GLU A 153 17.06 11.77 -16.25
N ASP A 154 16.10 11.47 -15.37
CA ASP A 154 16.29 11.51 -13.93
C ASP A 154 16.68 10.14 -13.36
N LEU A 155 16.80 9.09 -14.18
CA LEU A 155 17.17 7.74 -13.73
C LEU A 155 18.69 7.63 -13.56
#